data_AF-A0A942BZ58-F1
#
_entry.id   AF-A0A942BZ58-F1
#
_cell.length_a   1.000
_cell.length_b   1.000
_cell.length_c   1.000
_cell.angle_alpha   90.00
_cell.angle_beta   90.00
_cell.angle_gamma   90.00
#
_symmetry.space_group_name_H-M   'P 1'
#
loop_
_entity.id
_entity.type
_entity.pdbx_description
1 polymer ?
#
loop_
_entity_poly.entity_id
_entity_poly.type
_entity_poly.pdbx_seq_one_letter_code
_entity_poly.pdbx_strand_id
1 'polypeptide(L)'
;MANDSLAVFLSIPEKQYAIGEAVPVTIEIRNLSAQPIWFVGVMDGSEEGVRYPKYAPQIVGPQAMPPAEPLECGLVSPLRMKDFSLLPPGQGFDPTIGQNGATYFPLRKFTEFRPPSAGRYEFSLTVSTLSQQEEEWLGWPEYDEKAAVLQRLTEVPRVQLQSNVASIEVR
;
A
#
# COMPACT_ATOMS: atom_id res chain seq x y z
N MET A 1 -11.91 -11.91 -14.61
CA MET A 1 -12.87 -11.20 -13.75
C MET A 1 -12.40 -11.25 -12.30
N ALA A 2 -11.28 -10.58 -11.98
CA ALA A 2 -10.65 -10.62 -10.64
C ALA A 2 -10.74 -9.27 -9.88
N ASN A 3 -11.17 -8.19 -10.54
CA ASN A 3 -11.20 -6.85 -9.95
C ASN A 3 -12.25 -6.67 -8.85
N ASP A 4 -13.23 -7.56 -8.72
CA ASP A 4 -14.31 -7.42 -7.74
C ASP A 4 -14.04 -8.21 -6.43
N SER A 5 -12.94 -8.96 -6.37
CA SER A 5 -12.62 -9.85 -5.25
C SER A 5 -11.86 -9.17 -4.11
N LEU A 6 -11.21 -8.03 -4.39
CA LEU A 6 -10.45 -7.24 -3.42
C LEU A 6 -10.85 -5.78 -3.55
N ALA A 7 -10.89 -5.07 -2.43
CA ALA A 7 -11.05 -3.63 -2.39
C ALA A 7 -10.00 -3.00 -1.48
N VAL A 8 -9.66 -1.74 -1.77
CA VAL A 8 -8.84 -0.90 -0.92
C VAL A 8 -9.66 0.29 -0.44
N PHE A 9 -9.62 0.56 0.85
CA PHE A 9 -10.35 1.63 1.50
C PHE A 9 -9.40 2.60 2.18
N LEU A 10 -9.65 3.89 2.02
CA LEU A 10 -9.03 4.96 2.80
C LEU A 10 -10.05 5.55 3.76
N SER A 11 -9.64 5.73 5.00
CA SER A 11 -10.42 6.44 6.02
C SER A 11 -9.57 7.51 6.68
N ILE A 12 -10.21 8.65 6.95
CA ILE A 12 -9.67 9.77 7.72
C ILE A 12 -10.71 10.09 8.79
N PRO A 13 -10.36 10.09 10.09
CA PRO A 13 -11.33 10.15 11.17
C PRO A 13 -12.08 11.49 11.24
N GLU A 14 -11.38 12.59 10.95
CA GLU A 14 -11.94 13.93 10.95
C GLU A 14 -12.06 14.50 9.54
N LYS A 15 -12.97 15.46 9.37
CA LYS A 15 -13.17 16.17 8.09
C LYS A 15 -12.51 17.54 8.06
N GLN A 16 -12.00 18.02 9.20
CA GLN A 16 -11.43 19.36 9.34
C GLN A 16 -10.12 19.28 10.10
N TYR A 17 -9.08 19.92 9.59
CA TYR A 17 -7.75 20.01 10.21
C TYR A 17 -7.21 21.43 10.12
N ALA A 18 -6.25 21.77 10.98
CA ALA A 18 -5.51 23.02 10.89
C ALA A 18 -4.34 22.94 9.89
N ILE A 19 -3.90 24.09 9.38
CA ILE A 19 -2.65 24.17 8.61
C ILE A 19 -1.49 23.59 9.44
N GLY A 20 -0.68 22.74 8.82
CA GLY A 20 0.46 22.08 9.46
C GLY A 20 0.10 20.91 10.38
N GLU A 21 -1.18 20.59 10.55
CA GLU A 21 -1.63 19.46 11.38
C GLU A 21 -1.43 18.11 10.69
N ALA A 22 -1.09 17.07 11.46
CA ALA A 22 -1.00 15.71 10.95
C ALA A 22 -2.39 15.18 10.56
N VAL A 23 -2.52 14.65 9.34
CA VAL A 23 -3.75 13.99 8.90
C VAL A 23 -3.58 12.48 9.03
N PRO A 24 -4.19 11.82 10.02
CA PRO A 24 -4.13 10.36 10.15
C PRO A 24 -4.95 9.70 9.05
N VAL A 25 -4.26 9.11 8.06
CA VAL A 25 -4.88 8.29 7.02
C VAL A 25 -4.72 6.82 7.40
N THR A 26 -5.82 6.08 7.45
CA THR A 26 -5.82 4.63 7.65
C THR A 26 -6.20 3.92 6.35
N ILE A 27 -5.59 2.75 6.11
CA ILE A 27 -5.76 1.98 4.89
C ILE A 27 -6.28 0.59 5.25
N GLU A 28 -7.22 0.08 4.47
CA GLU A 28 -7.65 -1.31 4.58
C GLU A 28 -7.65 -1.96 3.20
N ILE A 29 -7.05 -3.15 3.08
CA ILE A 29 -7.29 -4.06 1.97
C ILE A 29 -8.23 -5.14 2.46
N ARG A 30 -9.35 -5.35 1.76
CA ARG A 30 -10.41 -6.28 2.15
C ARG A 30 -10.72 -7.28 1.06
N ASN A 31 -10.87 -8.54 1.45
CA ASN A 31 -11.36 -9.60 0.58
C ASN A 31 -12.90 -9.56 0.50
N LEU A 32 -13.43 -9.31 -0.69
CA LEU A 32 -14.87 -9.28 -0.99
C LEU A 32 -15.38 -10.58 -1.62
N SER A 33 -14.48 -11.51 -1.93
CA SER A 33 -14.84 -12.80 -2.53
C SER A 33 -15.30 -13.82 -1.49
N ALA A 34 -15.85 -14.93 -1.97
CA ALA A 34 -16.22 -16.08 -1.14
C ALA A 34 -15.05 -17.05 -0.87
N GLN A 35 -13.84 -16.77 -1.37
CA GLN A 35 -12.66 -17.62 -1.22
C GLN A 35 -11.53 -16.88 -0.49
N PRO A 36 -10.66 -17.57 0.25
CA PRO A 36 -9.48 -16.93 0.82
C PRO A 36 -8.53 -16.38 -0.26
N ILE A 37 -7.86 -15.27 0.03
CA ILE A 37 -6.92 -14.61 -0.89
C ILE A 37 -5.60 -14.34 -0.19
N TRP A 38 -4.48 -14.69 -0.84
CA TRP A 38 -3.17 -14.23 -0.40
C TRP A 38 -2.89 -12.82 -0.91
N PHE A 39 -2.37 -11.97 -0.03
CA PHE A 39 -1.96 -10.62 -0.37
C PHE A 39 -0.69 -10.22 0.37
N VAL A 40 0.05 -9.26 -0.19
CA VAL A 40 1.28 -8.72 0.41
C VAL A 40 1.05 -7.25 0.74
N GLY A 41 1.46 -6.85 1.94
CA GLY A 41 1.39 -5.45 2.40
C GLY A 41 2.40 -4.55 1.68
N VAL A 42 2.59 -3.35 2.23
CA VAL A 42 3.57 -2.38 1.74
C VAL A 42 4.96 -2.88 2.11
N MET A 43 5.81 -3.04 1.12
CA MET A 43 7.17 -3.52 1.27
C MET A 43 8.15 -2.34 1.03
N ASP A 44 9.41 -2.40 1.48
CA ASP A 44 10.39 -1.33 1.13
C ASP A 44 10.49 -1.17 -0.40
N GLY A 45 10.50 0.05 -0.94
CA GLY A 45 10.46 0.28 -2.40
C GLY A 45 9.07 0.11 -3.05
N SER A 46 8.03 -0.28 -2.33
CA SER A 46 6.66 -0.37 -2.85
C SER A 46 6.07 1.00 -3.22
N GLU A 47 6.34 2.03 -2.40
CA GLU A 47 5.81 3.38 -2.60
C GLU A 47 6.54 4.11 -3.73
N GLU A 48 7.85 3.88 -3.82
CA GLU A 48 8.74 4.40 -4.86
C GLU A 48 8.54 3.68 -6.20
N GLY A 49 7.78 2.58 -6.22
CA GLY A 49 7.49 1.79 -7.41
C GLY A 49 8.68 0.95 -7.90
N VAL A 50 9.69 0.74 -7.05
CA VAL A 50 10.90 -0.06 -7.32
C VAL A 50 10.60 -1.55 -7.30
N ARG A 51 9.60 -1.98 -6.51
CA ARG A 51 9.15 -3.38 -6.49
C ARG A 51 7.63 -3.51 -6.36
N TYR A 52 7.15 -4.73 -6.58
CA TYR A 52 5.78 -5.12 -6.30
C TYR A 52 5.61 -5.72 -4.89
N PRO A 53 4.41 -5.58 -4.29
CA PRO A 53 3.28 -4.77 -4.77
C PRO A 53 3.61 -3.27 -4.80
N LYS A 54 3.09 -2.54 -5.80
CA LYS A 54 3.25 -1.08 -5.88
C LYS A 54 2.12 -0.39 -5.16
N TYR A 55 2.43 0.59 -4.33
CA TYR A 55 1.46 1.42 -3.62
C TYR A 55 1.69 2.88 -3.99
N ALA A 56 0.79 3.48 -4.76
CA ALA A 56 0.92 4.85 -5.23
C ALA A 56 -0.09 5.77 -4.49
N PRO A 57 0.26 6.29 -3.30
CA PRO A 57 -0.55 7.30 -2.64
C PRO A 57 -0.54 8.59 -3.44
N GLN A 58 -1.69 9.27 -3.46
CA GLN A 58 -1.87 10.59 -4.07
C GLN A 58 -2.58 11.51 -3.09
N ILE A 59 -2.13 12.76 -3.06
CA ILE A 59 -2.76 13.85 -2.35
C ILE A 59 -2.88 15.00 -3.33
N VAL A 60 -4.11 15.46 -3.55
CA VAL A 60 -4.43 16.61 -4.39
C VAL A 60 -4.93 17.72 -3.47
N GLY A 61 -4.45 18.95 -3.67
CA GLY A 61 -4.82 20.10 -2.84
C GLY A 61 -4.67 21.43 -3.59
N PRO A 62 -4.94 22.56 -2.92
CA PRO A 62 -4.89 23.89 -3.52
C PRO A 62 -3.49 24.31 -3.98
N GLN A 63 -2.44 23.76 -3.36
CA GLN A 63 -1.06 23.95 -3.78
C GLN A 63 -0.50 22.63 -4.29
N ALA A 64 0.32 22.71 -5.35
CA ALA A 64 1.09 21.58 -5.81
C ALA A 64 2.02 21.15 -4.67
N MET A 65 1.89 19.90 -4.23
CA MET A 65 2.85 19.35 -3.29
C MET A 65 4.17 19.10 -4.03
N PRO A 66 5.32 19.38 -3.40
CA PRO A 66 6.58 18.92 -3.95
C PRO A 66 6.53 17.39 -4.13
N PRO A 67 7.16 16.87 -5.19
CA PRO A 67 7.32 15.42 -5.32
C PRO A 67 8.06 14.89 -4.09
N ALA A 68 7.71 13.69 -3.64
CA ALA A 68 8.47 13.03 -2.59
C ALA A 68 9.91 12.82 -3.08
N GLU A 69 10.90 13.14 -2.24
CA GLU A 69 12.29 12.85 -2.57
C GLU A 69 12.48 11.32 -2.67
N PRO A 70 13.13 10.81 -3.74
CA PRO A 70 13.41 9.40 -3.86
C PRO A 70 14.27 8.95 -2.67
N LEU A 71 13.88 7.88 -1.99
CA LEU A 71 14.80 7.22 -1.08
C LEU A 71 15.83 6.46 -1.91
N GLU A 72 17.08 6.93 -1.90
CA GLU A 72 18.22 6.17 -2.40
C GLU A 72 18.54 5.03 -1.41
N CYS A 73 17.74 3.97 -1.47
CA CYS A 73 18.14 2.67 -0.95
C CYS A 73 18.08 1.67 -2.10
N GLY A 74 19.22 1.48 -2.76
CA GLY A 74 19.39 0.54 -3.87
C GLY A 74 19.27 -0.95 -3.48
N LEU A 75 18.92 -1.24 -2.22
CA LEU A 75 18.78 -2.59 -1.69
C LEU A 75 17.42 -2.71 -1.01
N VAL A 76 16.50 -3.41 -1.67
CA VAL A 76 15.19 -3.79 -1.11
C VAL A 76 15.30 -5.13 -0.38
N SER A 77 14.72 -5.23 0.81
CA SER A 77 14.75 -6.45 1.62
C SER A 77 14.10 -7.63 0.90
N PRO A 78 14.56 -8.88 1.13
CA PRO A 78 13.95 -10.04 0.50
C PRO A 78 12.47 -10.20 0.91
N LEU A 79 11.62 -10.57 -0.04
CA LEU A 79 10.25 -11.01 0.24
C LEU A 79 10.29 -12.37 0.95
N ARG A 80 9.57 -12.55 2.07
CA ARG A 80 9.61 -13.79 2.86
C ARG A 80 8.23 -14.42 2.95
N MET A 81 8.15 -15.69 3.34
CA MET A 81 6.87 -16.39 3.49
C MET A 81 5.92 -15.71 4.49
N LYS A 82 6.48 -15.10 5.54
CA LYS A 82 5.72 -14.36 6.55
C LYS A 82 5.15 -13.02 6.07
N ASP A 83 5.60 -12.50 4.92
CA ASP A 83 5.09 -11.24 4.37
C ASP A 83 3.79 -11.45 3.57
N PHE A 84 3.38 -12.70 3.35
CA PHE A 84 2.09 -13.06 2.74
C PHE A 84 1.00 -13.18 3.80
N SER A 85 -0.01 -12.33 3.70
CA SER A 85 -1.21 -12.37 4.53
C SER A 85 -2.32 -13.16 3.83
N LEU A 86 -2.88 -14.16 4.51
CA LEU A 86 -4.10 -14.82 4.06
C LEU A 86 -5.31 -14.01 4.52
N LEU A 87 -6.15 -13.61 3.59
CA LEU A 87 -7.41 -12.92 3.84
C LEU A 87 -8.57 -13.88 3.61
N PRO A 88 -9.18 -14.44 4.66
CA PRO A 88 -10.48 -15.07 4.59
C PRO A 88 -11.56 -14.16 3.96
N PRO A 89 -12.66 -14.74 3.46
CA PRO A 89 -13.82 -13.99 2.98
C PRO A 89 -14.29 -12.92 3.98
N GLY A 90 -14.44 -11.68 3.50
CA GLY A 90 -14.89 -10.54 4.30
C GLY A 90 -13.83 -9.91 5.22
N GLN A 91 -12.68 -10.55 5.41
CA GLN A 91 -11.60 -10.03 6.25
C GLN A 91 -10.80 -8.95 5.52
N GLY A 92 -10.39 -7.93 6.27
CA GLY A 92 -9.44 -6.93 5.82
C GLY A 92 -8.24 -6.82 6.77
N PHE A 93 -7.22 -6.12 6.31
CA PHE A 93 -6.04 -5.78 7.09
C PHE A 93 -5.47 -4.42 6.65
N ASP A 94 -4.69 -3.80 7.53
CA ASP A 94 -3.91 -2.60 7.19
C ASP A 94 -2.60 -3.05 6.52
N PRO A 95 -2.39 -2.73 5.23
CA PRO A 95 -1.18 -3.16 4.51
C PRO A 95 0.09 -2.46 4.99
N THR A 96 0.00 -1.46 5.88
CA THR A 96 1.16 -0.74 6.42
C THR A 96 1.62 -1.25 7.78
N ILE A 97 0.83 -2.14 8.41
CA ILE A 97 1.09 -2.66 9.75
C ILE A 97 1.40 -4.15 9.66
N GLY A 98 2.67 -4.51 9.92
CA GLY A 98 3.10 -5.90 9.91
C GLY A 98 2.35 -6.75 10.93
N GLN A 99 1.79 -7.88 10.50
CA GLN A 99 1.15 -8.89 11.35
C GLN A 99 1.92 -10.21 11.27
N ASN A 100 1.91 -11.01 12.34
CA ASN A 100 2.53 -12.35 12.36
C ASN A 100 4.02 -12.38 11.92
N GLY A 101 4.76 -11.31 12.23
CA GLY A 101 6.18 -11.19 11.90
C GLY A 101 6.49 -10.65 10.51
N ALA A 102 5.47 -10.33 9.69
CA ALA A 102 5.63 -9.55 8.46
C ALA A 102 6.26 -8.19 8.77
N THR A 103 7.04 -7.66 7.82
CA THR A 103 7.60 -6.31 7.93
C THR A 103 6.98 -5.43 6.87
N TYR A 104 5.86 -4.80 7.21
CA TYR A 104 5.23 -3.81 6.35
C TYR A 104 5.69 -2.40 6.70
N PHE A 105 5.72 -1.53 5.69
CA PHE A 105 6.20 -0.16 5.81
C PHE A 105 5.03 0.84 5.75
N PRO A 106 5.12 1.97 6.47
CA PRO A 106 4.16 3.05 6.31
C PRO A 106 4.25 3.66 4.90
N LEU A 107 3.13 4.18 4.39
CA LEU A 107 3.16 5.06 3.22
C LEU A 107 3.57 6.47 3.64
N ARG A 108 4.81 6.84 3.36
CA ARG A 108 5.44 8.10 3.77
C ARG A 108 4.65 9.30 3.31
N LYS A 109 4.15 9.30 2.06
CA LYS A 109 3.36 10.42 1.55
C LYS A 109 2.12 10.69 2.41
N PHE A 110 1.51 9.67 3.01
CA PHE A 110 0.40 9.87 3.94
C PHE A 110 0.87 10.20 5.36
N THR A 111 1.85 9.49 5.91
CA THR A 111 2.27 9.68 7.31
C THR A 111 3.01 11.00 7.56
N GLU A 112 3.76 11.49 6.56
CA GLU A 112 4.53 12.73 6.61
C GLU A 112 3.70 13.95 6.16
N PHE A 113 2.50 13.74 5.59
CA PHE A 113 1.69 14.84 5.09
C PHE A 113 1.25 15.80 6.20
N ARG A 114 1.56 17.08 6.00
CA ARG A 114 1.07 18.22 6.77
C ARG A 114 0.60 19.27 5.76
N PRO A 115 -0.68 19.69 5.77
CA PRO A 115 -1.20 20.60 4.76
C PRO A 115 -0.56 21.99 4.92
N PRO A 116 0.11 22.53 3.88
CA PRO A 116 0.82 23.81 3.99
C PRO A 116 -0.08 25.04 3.92
N SER A 117 -1.34 24.88 3.51
CA SER A 117 -2.28 25.98 3.27
C SER A 117 -3.72 25.54 3.53
N ALA A 118 -4.60 26.50 3.78
CA ALA A 118 -6.04 26.25 3.86
C ALA A 118 -6.62 25.80 2.51
N GLY A 119 -7.70 25.03 2.56
CA GLY A 119 -8.46 24.55 1.42
C GLY A 119 -8.74 23.04 1.47
N ARG A 120 -9.39 22.56 0.41
CA ARG A 120 -9.78 21.16 0.28
C ARG A 120 -8.63 20.29 -0.19
N TYR A 121 -8.42 19.17 0.49
CA TYR A 121 -7.47 18.14 0.08
C TYR A 121 -8.18 16.81 -0.17
N GLU A 122 -7.71 16.08 -1.18
CA GLU A 122 -8.24 14.78 -1.57
C GLU A 122 -7.13 13.72 -1.58
N PHE A 123 -7.40 12.59 -0.96
CA PHE A 123 -6.49 11.48 -0.77
C PHE A 123 -7.01 10.27 -1.55
N SER A 124 -6.13 9.63 -2.29
CA SER A 124 -6.43 8.39 -2.99
C SER A 124 -5.20 7.48 -3.04
N LEU A 125 -5.43 6.19 -3.23
CA LEU A 125 -4.38 5.18 -3.29
C LEU A 125 -4.66 4.22 -4.45
N THR A 126 -3.64 4.03 -5.29
CA THR A 126 -3.63 2.94 -6.28
C THR A 126 -2.70 1.83 -5.79
N VAL A 127 -3.16 0.58 -5.80
CA VAL A 127 -2.36 -0.60 -5.49
C VAL A 127 -2.24 -1.47 -6.73
N SER A 128 -1.04 -1.91 -7.08
CA SER A 128 -0.81 -2.80 -8.23
C SER A 128 -0.01 -4.03 -7.85
N THR A 129 -0.50 -5.17 -8.30
CA THR A 129 0.10 -6.51 -8.17
C THR A 129 0.28 -7.16 -9.54
N LEU A 130 0.27 -6.37 -10.62
CA LEU A 130 0.15 -6.88 -11.99
C LEU A 130 1.40 -7.59 -12.54
N SER A 131 2.57 -7.41 -11.93
CA SER A 131 3.80 -8.00 -12.47
C SER A 131 3.79 -9.52 -12.45
N GLN A 132 4.24 -10.09 -13.57
CA GLN A 132 4.50 -11.51 -13.72
C GLN A 132 6.00 -11.86 -13.61
N GLN A 133 6.87 -10.86 -13.54
CA GLN A 133 8.31 -11.07 -13.41
C GLN A 133 8.64 -11.19 -11.93
N GLU A 134 9.13 -12.36 -11.53
CA GLU A 134 9.41 -12.69 -10.12
C GLU A 134 10.45 -11.73 -9.52
N GLU A 135 11.42 -11.31 -10.32
CA GLU A 135 12.49 -10.40 -9.93
C GLU A 135 11.98 -9.03 -9.48
N GLU A 136 10.82 -8.60 -10.02
CA GLU A 136 10.19 -7.33 -9.61
C GLU A 136 9.51 -7.42 -8.23
N TRP A 137 9.46 -8.59 -7.60
CA TRP A 137 8.88 -8.80 -6.27
C TRP A 137 9.93 -9.15 -5.20
N LEU A 138 10.88 -10.01 -5.57
CA LEU A 138 11.70 -10.77 -4.61
C LEU A 138 12.65 -9.93 -3.77
N GLY A 139 13.09 -8.77 -4.27
CA GLY A 139 14.17 -8.00 -3.67
C GLY A 139 15.52 -8.73 -3.79
N TRP A 140 16.27 -8.85 -2.68
CA TRP A 140 17.60 -9.48 -2.69
C TRP A 140 17.56 -10.91 -3.30
N PRO A 141 18.45 -11.24 -4.25
CA PRO A 141 18.24 -12.36 -5.19
C PRO A 141 18.39 -13.77 -4.62
N GLU A 142 19.06 -13.95 -3.48
CA GLU A 142 19.37 -15.26 -2.91
C GLU A 142 19.11 -15.31 -1.39
N TYR A 143 18.22 -16.21 -0.97
CA TYR A 143 17.90 -16.54 0.42
C TYR A 143 17.17 -17.90 0.48
N ASP A 144 17.21 -18.57 1.64
CA ASP A 144 16.78 -19.97 1.83
C ASP A 144 15.30 -20.23 1.43
N GLU A 145 14.42 -19.25 1.61
CA GLU A 145 12.97 -19.40 1.37
C GLU A 145 12.53 -19.14 -0.09
N LYS A 146 13.44 -18.75 -0.99
CA LYS A 146 13.09 -18.24 -2.34
C LYS A 146 12.13 -19.15 -3.10
N ALA A 147 12.38 -20.46 -3.12
CA ALA A 147 11.51 -21.40 -3.84
C ALA A 147 10.07 -21.44 -3.29
N ALA A 148 9.91 -21.41 -1.96
CA ALA A 148 8.60 -21.38 -1.32
C ALA A 148 7.87 -20.05 -1.59
N VAL A 149 8.62 -18.94 -1.56
CA VAL A 149 8.10 -17.60 -1.86
C VAL A 149 7.59 -17.53 -3.30
N LEU A 150 8.36 -18.04 -4.26
CA LEU A 150 7.96 -18.10 -5.68
C LEU A 150 6.68 -18.90 -5.86
N GLN A 151 6.58 -20.07 -5.24
CA GLN A 151 5.36 -20.87 -5.27
C GLN A 151 4.18 -20.07 -4.70
N ARG A 152 4.33 -19.44 -3.54
CA ARG A 152 3.27 -18.65 -2.92
C ARG A 152 2.89 -17.42 -3.75
N LEU A 153 3.85 -16.81 -4.42
CA LEU A 153 3.61 -15.64 -5.26
C LEU A 153 2.68 -15.93 -6.45
N THR A 154 2.61 -17.19 -6.90
CA THR A 154 1.64 -17.61 -7.92
C THR A 154 0.18 -17.56 -7.45
N GLU A 155 -0.05 -17.61 -6.13
CA GLU A 155 -1.38 -17.55 -5.51
C GLU A 155 -1.85 -16.11 -5.25
N VAL A 156 -0.96 -15.12 -5.38
CA VAL A 156 -1.31 -13.70 -5.21
C VAL A 156 -2.03 -13.22 -6.46
N PRO A 157 -3.26 -12.66 -6.34
CA PRO A 157 -3.99 -12.13 -7.48
C PRO A 157 -3.19 -11.06 -8.22
N ARG A 158 -3.28 -11.04 -9.55
CA ARG A 158 -2.72 -9.98 -10.41
C ARG A 158 -3.81 -8.95 -10.67
N VAL A 159 -3.86 -7.92 -9.83
CA VAL A 159 -4.91 -6.89 -9.84
C VAL A 159 -4.33 -5.49 -9.75
N GLN A 160 -5.12 -4.51 -10.20
CA GLN A 160 -4.93 -3.10 -9.90
C GLN A 160 -6.17 -2.60 -9.17
N LEU A 161 -5.99 -2.11 -7.95
CA LEU A 161 -7.04 -1.63 -7.08
C LEU A 161 -6.93 -0.12 -6.94
N GLN A 162 -8.07 0.55 -6.94
CA GLN A 162 -8.17 1.99 -6.66
C GLN A 162 -9.04 2.18 -5.43
N SER A 163 -8.59 3.03 -4.51
CA SER A 163 -9.36 3.34 -3.31
C SER A 163 -10.52 4.29 -3.60
N ASN A 164 -11.43 4.42 -2.63
CA ASN A 164 -12.24 5.62 -2.53
C ASN A 164 -11.36 6.87 -2.41
N VAL A 165 -11.93 8.02 -2.77
CA VAL A 165 -11.33 9.33 -2.48
C VAL A 165 -11.81 9.78 -1.10
N ALA A 166 -10.87 10.04 -0.19
CA ALA A 166 -11.15 10.67 1.09
C ALA A 166 -10.86 12.17 0.99
N SER A 167 -11.74 13.02 1.50
CA SER A 167 -11.58 14.48 1.42
C SER A 167 -11.62 15.11 2.80
N ILE A 168 -10.79 16.12 3.00
CA ILE A 168 -10.77 16.97 4.20
C ILE A 168 -10.82 18.44 3.80
N GLU A 169 -11.18 19.29 4.75
CA GLU A 169 -11.04 20.74 4.66
C GLU A 169 -9.96 21.20 5.64
N VAL A 170 -9.05 22.07 5.19
CA VAL A 170 -8.00 22.66 6.03
C VAL A 170 -8.29 24.14 6.23
N ARG A 171 -8.16 24.62 7.47
CA ARG A 171 -8.44 26.01 7.84
C ARG A 171 -7.39 26.59 8.79
#